data_AF-A0A3B8RYQ6-F1
#
_entry.id   AF-A0A3B8RYQ6-F1
#
_cell.length_a   1.000
_cell.length_b   1.000
_cell.length_c   1.000
_cell.angle_alpha   90.00
_cell.angle_beta   90.00
_cell.angle_gamma   90.00
#
_symmetry.space_group_name_H-M   'P 1'
#
loop_
_entity.id
_entity.type
_entity.pdbx_description
1 polymer ?
#
loop_
_entity_poly.entity_id
_entity_poly.type
_entity_poly.pdbx_seq_one_letter_code
_entity_poly.pdbx_strand_id
1 'polypeptide(L)' 'IIQELVNEAKKIIPGKNLGSVISEQAKDRIENYITEAERDGAKILLDGRNYKVQGKENGFYVGPTVIDYVKP' A
#
# COMPACT_ATOMS: atom_id res chain seq x y z
N ILE A 1 9.77 -15.99 8.03
CA ILE A 1 8.43 -15.53 8.43
C ILE A 1 8.12 -14.15 7.84
N ILE A 2 8.67 -13.02 8.33
CA ILE A 2 8.32 -11.68 7.78
C ILE A 2 8.64 -11.52 6.29
N GLN A 3 9.79 -12.02 5.83
CA GLN A 3 10.15 -11.99 4.40
C GLN A 3 9.17 -12.78 3.51
N GLU A 4 8.59 -13.85 4.06
CA GLU A 4 7.63 -14.69 3.36
C GLU A 4 6.27 -13.97 3.23
N LEU A 5 5.84 -13.27 4.29
CA LEU A 5 4.68 -12.38 4.25
C LEU A 5 4.83 -11.32 3.15
N VAL A 6 6.00 -10.68 3.06
CA VAL A 6 6.27 -9.70 2.01
C VAL A 6 6.19 -10.32 0.61
N ASN A 7 6.71 -11.55 0.45
CA ASN A 7 6.64 -12.26 -0.83
C ASN A 7 5.21 -12.64 -1.22
N GLU A 8 4.38 -13.06 -0.27
CA GLU A 8 2.97 -13.32 -0.53
C GLU A 8 2.21 -12.03 -0.85
N ALA A 9 2.48 -10.95 -0.11
CA ALA A 9 1.86 -9.64 -0.36
C ALA A 9 2.20 -9.11 -1.76
N LYS A 10 3.41 -9.34 -2.28
CA LYS A 10 3.81 -8.97 -3.65
C LYS A 10 2.99 -9.68 -4.75
N LYS A 11 2.30 -10.77 -4.45
CA LYS A 11 1.39 -11.44 -5.41
C LYS A 11 0.10 -10.65 -5.62
N ILE A 12 -0.18 -9.67 -4.77
CA ILE A 12 -1.32 -8.76 -4.91
C ILE A 12 -0.93 -7.65 -5.89
N ILE A 13 -1.62 -7.62 -7.02
CA ILE A 13 -1.39 -6.72 -8.14
C ILE A 13 -2.66 -5.85 -8.31
N PRO A 14 -2.59 -4.56 -7.94
CA PRO A 14 -3.66 -3.59 -8.21
C PRO A 14 -4.07 -3.60 -9.68
N GLY A 15 -5.38 -3.58 -9.93
CA GLY A 15 -5.96 -3.64 -11.26
C GLY A 15 -6.18 -5.04 -11.81
N LYS A 16 -5.52 -6.07 -11.26
CA LYS A 16 -5.69 -7.49 -11.61
C LYS A 16 -6.48 -8.27 -10.55
N ASN A 17 -5.96 -8.32 -9.33
CA ASN A 17 -6.58 -9.05 -8.20
C ASN A 17 -6.87 -8.15 -6.99
N LEU A 18 -6.52 -6.87 -7.06
CA LEU A 18 -6.91 -5.84 -6.11
C LEU A 18 -7.65 -4.71 -6.83
N GLY A 19 -8.85 -4.39 -6.34
CA GLY A 19 -9.68 -3.31 -6.86
C GLY A 19 -9.12 -1.92 -6.52
N SER A 20 -9.72 -0.89 -7.10
CA SER A 20 -9.46 0.49 -6.70
C SER A 20 -10.13 0.80 -5.36
N VAL A 21 -9.60 1.77 -4.63
CA VAL A 21 -10.31 2.41 -3.52
C VAL A 21 -11.46 3.27 -4.03
N ILE A 22 -12.43 3.51 -3.15
CA ILE A 22 -13.72 4.12 -3.48
C ILE A 22 -13.62 5.61 -3.87
N SER A 23 -12.62 6.33 -3.34
CA SER A 23 -12.43 7.75 -3.61
C SER A 23 -10.97 8.17 -3.49
N GLU A 24 -10.67 9.33 -4.06
CA GLU A 24 -9.37 10.00 -3.94
C GLU A 24 -9.01 10.27 -2.47
N GLN A 25 -9.97 10.79 -1.68
CA GLN A 25 -9.71 11.07 -0.27
C GLN A 25 -9.38 9.80 0.53
N ALA A 26 -9.99 8.66 0.18
CA ALA A 26 -9.66 7.39 0.80
C ALA A 26 -8.24 6.93 0.45
N LYS A 27 -7.83 7.11 -0.82
CA LYS A 27 -6.46 6.85 -1.28
C LYS A 27 -5.46 7.73 -0.51
N ASP A 28 -5.68 9.05 -0.49
CA ASP A 28 -4.79 10.01 0.17
C ASP A 28 -4.66 9.72 1.66
N ARG A 29 -5.77 9.37 2.34
CA ARG A 29 -5.73 8.98 3.75
C ARG A 29 -4.87 7.74 3.99
N ILE A 30 -4.96 6.73 3.12
CA ILE A 30 -4.13 5.52 3.24
C ILE A 30 -2.65 5.89 3.03
N GLU A 31 -2.33 6.68 2.00
CA GLU A 31 -0.95 7.12 1.75
C GLU A 31 -0.39 7.98 2.90
N ASN A 32 -1.24 8.80 3.53
CA ASN A 32 -0.89 9.57 4.71
C ASN A 32 -0.60 8.67 5.91
N TYR A 33 -1.42 7.65 6.20
CA TYR A 33 -1.12 6.72 7.29
C TYR A 33 0.20 5.98 7.12
N ILE A 34 0.53 5.59 5.89
CA ILE A 34 1.81 4.96 5.58
C ILE A 34 2.96 5.94 5.87
N THR A 35 2.79 7.20 5.48
CA THR A 35 3.76 8.27 5.73
C THR A 35 3.89 8.59 7.21
N GLU A 36 2.80 8.63 7.97
CA GLU A 36 2.80 8.81 9.42
C GLU A 36 3.53 7.67 10.12
N ALA A 37 3.24 6.42 9.75
CA ALA A 37 3.93 5.26 10.31
C ALA A 37 5.45 5.31 10.07
N GLU A 38 5.87 5.68 8.87
CA GLU A 38 7.29 5.89 8.54
C GLU A 38 7.93 7.00 9.38
N ARG A 39 7.21 8.11 9.60
CA ARG A 39 7.66 9.22 10.44
C ARG A 39 7.75 8.86 11.92
N ASP A 40 6.86 7.99 12.40
CA ASP A 40 6.85 7.48 13.77
C ASP A 40 7.95 6.41 14.01
N GLY A 41 8.75 6.12 12.99
CA GLY A 41 9.90 5.22 13.05
C GLY A 41 9.58 3.77 12.74
N ALA A 42 8.38 3.47 12.21
CA ALA A 42 8.09 2.17 11.66
C ALA A 42 8.86 1.96 10.35
N LYS A 43 9.10 0.71 10.00
CA LYS A 43 9.79 0.32 8.78
C LYS A 43 8.79 -0.15 7.74
N ILE A 44 8.74 0.54 6.60
CA ILE A 44 7.97 0.08 5.45
C ILE A 44 8.77 -1.00 4.71
N LEU A 45 8.29 -2.24 4.77
CA LEU A 45 8.91 -3.39 4.10
C LEU A 45 8.41 -3.58 2.66
N LEU A 46 7.18 -3.14 2.39
CA LEU A 46 6.57 -3.09 1.07
C LEU A 46 5.73 -1.82 1.00
N ASP A 47 6.01 -0.95 0.05
CA ASP A 47 5.31 0.33 -0.12
C ASP A 47 4.32 0.25 -1.29
N GLY A 48 3.04 0.47 -0.99
CA GLY A 48 1.96 0.49 -1.96
C GLY A 48 1.55 1.89 -2.43
N ARG A 49 2.17 2.96 -1.94
CA ARG A 49 1.81 4.34 -2.31
C ARG A 49 2.04 4.60 -3.80
N ASN A 50 1.30 5.55 -4.37
CA ASN A 50 1.44 6.02 -5.76
C ASN A 50 1.33 4.92 -6.84
N TYR A 51 0.60 3.85 -6.56
CA TYR A 51 0.45 2.75 -7.51
C TYR A 51 -0.43 3.18 -8.70
N LYS A 52 0.08 2.98 -9.92
CA LYS A 52 -0.65 3.27 -11.16
C LYS A 52 -0.94 1.98 -11.91
N VAL A 53 -2.19 1.81 -12.35
CA VAL A 53 -2.62 0.67 -13.15
C VAL A 53 -2.75 1.13 -14.61
N GLN A 54 -1.93 0.56 -15.48
CA GLN A 54 -2.00 0.84 -16.91
C GLN A 54 -3.40 0.50 -17.46
N GLY A 55 -4.01 1.44 -18.19
CA GLY A 55 -5.36 1.29 -18.74
C GLY A 55 -6.51 1.55 -17.75
N LYS A 56 -6.20 1.88 -16.48
CA LYS A 56 -7.18 2.30 -15.47
C LYS A 56 -6.68 3.55 -14.72
N GLU A 57 -6.19 4.53 -15.44
CA GLU A 57 -5.54 5.72 -14.86
C GLU A 57 -6.48 6.58 -14.02
N ASN A 58 -7.80 6.52 -14.28
CA ASN A 58 -8.83 7.21 -13.51
C ASN A 58 -9.21 6.49 -12.20
N GLY A 59 -8.62 5.32 -11.92
CA GLY A 59 -8.88 4.59 -10.69
C GLY A 59 -7.94 5.02 -9.57
N PHE A 60 -8.46 5.07 -8.35
CA PHE A 60 -7.66 5.32 -7.16
C PHE A 60 -7.05 4.00 -6.69
N TYR A 61 -5.76 3.78 -6.94
CA TYR A 61 -5.10 2.53 -6.57
C TYR A 61 -4.07 2.75 -5.46
N VAL A 62 -4.03 1.79 -4.54
CA VAL A 62 -2.96 1.64 -3.55
C VAL A 62 -2.51 0.18 -3.61
N GLY A 63 -1.20 -0.03 -3.66
CA GLY A 63 -0.58 -1.34 -3.63
C GLY A 63 -0.63 -2.01 -2.25
N PRO A 64 -0.34 -3.31 -2.19
CA PRO A 64 -0.12 -3.97 -0.92
C PRO A 64 0.99 -3.26 -0.14
N THR A 65 0.74 -2.98 1.14
CA THR A 65 1.70 -2.31 2.03
C THR A 65 1.96 -3.19 3.24
N VAL A 66 3.24 -3.38 3.58
CA VAL A 66 3.67 -4.10 4.79
C VAL A 66 4.51 -3.17 5.63
N ILE A 67 4.03 -2.90 6.84
CA ILE A 67 4.68 -2.04 7.83
C ILE A 67 5.08 -2.93 9.01
N ASP A 68 6.30 -2.75 9.49
CA ASP A 68 6.88 -3.53 10.58
C ASP A 68 7.62 -2.61 11.56
N TYR A 69 8.04 -3.12 12.72
CA TYR A 69 8.72 -2.35 13.78
C TYR A 69 7.87 -1.19 14.32
N VAL A 70 6.54 -1.32 14.30
CA VAL A 70 5.61 -0.36 14.90
C VAL A 70 5.71 -0.38 16.42
N LYS A 71 5.53 0.78 17.05
CA LYS A 71 5.46 0.92 18.51
C LYS A 71 3.98 1.05 18.94
N PRO A 72 3.56 0.45 20.07
CA PRO A 72 2.20 0.58 20.60
C PRO A 72 1.80 2.01 20.94
#